data_AF-A0AAU7NDS5-F1
#
_entry.id   AF-A0AAU7NDS5-F1
#
_cell.length_a   1.000
_cell.length_b   1.000
_cell.length_c   1.000
_cell.angle_alpha   90.00
_cell.angle_beta   90.00
_cell.angle_gamma   90.00
#
_symmetry.space_group_name_H-M   'P 1'
#
loop_
_entity.id
_entity.type
_entity.pdbx_description
1 polymer ?
#
loop_
_entity_poly.entity_id
_entity_poly.type
_entity_poly.pdbx_seq_one_letter_code
_entity_poly.pdbx_strand_id
1 'polypeptide(L)' 'MEPVTFYVLPAPFKDELANGFDVNQAARVLYEAGMLKMPASGRSWQSRTPRIQHMNNRQLRAYAVLLVDDSKPE' A
#
# COMPACT_ATOMS: atom_id res chain seq x y z
N MET A 1 18.35 4.07 4.44
CA MET A 1 17.26 5.04 4.24
C MET A 1 15.97 4.42 4.73
N GLU A 2 15.03 5.21 5.24
CA GLU A 2 13.68 4.71 5.48
C GLU A 2 12.96 4.50 4.14
N PRO A 3 12.19 3.41 3.96
CA PRO A 3 11.49 3.13 2.71
C PRO A 3 10.41 4.18 2.43
N VAL A 4 10.35 4.65 1.17
CA VAL A 4 9.33 5.61 0.73
C VAL A 4 7.98 4.90 0.67
N THR A 5 6.95 5.51 1.28
CA THR A 5 5.59 4.96 1.27
C THR A 5 4.73 5.65 0.23
N PHE A 6 4.20 4.89 -0.72
CA PHE A 6 3.21 5.33 -1.69
C PHE A 6 1.81 4.88 -1.26
N TYR A 7 0.85 5.81 -1.29
CA TYR A 7 -0.56 5.51 -1.03
C TYR A 7 -1.29 5.27 -2.34
N VAL A 8 -1.43 4.00 -2.73
CA VAL A 8 -2.10 3.61 -3.97
C VAL A 8 -3.59 3.45 -3.71
N LEU A 9 -4.41 4.20 -4.45
CA LEU A 9 -5.88 4.13 -4.32
C LEU A 9 -6.42 2.76 -4.81
N PRO A 10 -7.63 2.36 -4.41
CA PRO A 10 -8.13 1.02 -4.69
C PRO A 10 -8.28 0.68 -6.17
N ALA A 11 -8.70 1.64 -7.01
CA ALA A 11 -8.81 1.44 -8.45
C ALA A 11 -7.45 1.16 -9.11
N PRO A 12 -6.44 2.05 -9.02
CA PRO A 12 -5.13 1.77 -9.62
C PRO A 12 -4.41 0.57 -8.97
N PHE A 13 -4.65 0.27 -7.69
CA PHE A 13 -4.11 -0.96 -7.10
C PHE A 13 -4.65 -2.20 -7.80
N LYS A 14 -5.96 -2.22 -8.06
CA LYS A 14 -6.60 -3.32 -8.79
C LYS A 14 -6.13 -3.39 -10.24
N ASP A 15 -6.05 -2.27 -10.91
CA ASP A 15 -5.83 -2.22 -12.36
C ASP A 15 -4.35 -2.35 -12.75
N GLU A 16 -3.42 -1.92 -11.90
CA GLU A 16 -1.98 -1.90 -12.18
C GLU A 16 -1.17 -2.92 -11.35
N LEU A 17 -1.52 -3.12 -10.07
CA LEU A 17 -0.75 -4.03 -9.19
C LEU A 17 -1.36 -5.43 -9.08
N ALA A 18 -2.68 -5.54 -9.16
CA ALA A 18 -3.40 -6.82 -9.03
C ALA A 18 -4.09 -7.24 -10.33
N ASN A 19 -3.66 -6.70 -11.48
CA ASN A 19 -4.28 -6.99 -12.77
C ASN A 19 -4.20 -8.50 -13.07
N GLY A 20 -5.36 -9.12 -13.32
CA GLY A 20 -5.44 -10.56 -13.57
C GLY A 20 -5.30 -11.45 -12.32
N PHE A 21 -5.19 -10.87 -11.12
CA PHE A 21 -5.06 -11.61 -9.85
C PHE A 21 -6.20 -11.28 -8.88
N ASP A 22 -6.40 -12.14 -7.87
CA ASP A 22 -7.22 -11.78 -6.72
C ASP A 22 -6.52 -10.67 -5.91
N VAL A 23 -7.27 -9.61 -5.59
CA VAL A 23 -6.73 -8.41 -4.94
C VAL A 23 -6.17 -8.72 -3.54
N ASN A 24 -6.76 -9.66 -2.81
CA ASN A 24 -6.28 -10.01 -1.47
C ASN A 24 -5.03 -10.87 -1.54
N GLN A 25 -4.94 -11.77 -2.52
CA GLN A 25 -3.72 -12.55 -2.75
C GLN A 25 -2.57 -11.66 -3.19
N ALA A 26 -2.78 -10.75 -4.13
CA ALA A 26 -1.76 -9.78 -4.55
C ALA A 26 -1.27 -8.92 -3.37
N ALA A 27 -2.20 -8.40 -2.55
CA ALA A 27 -1.84 -7.63 -1.36
C ALA A 27 -1.07 -8.47 -0.33
N ARG A 28 -1.45 -9.73 -0.13
CA ARG A 28 -0.73 -10.66 0.75
C ARG A 28 0.70 -10.90 0.28
N VAL A 29 0.90 -11.18 -1.02
CA VAL A 29 2.24 -11.39 -1.60
C VAL A 29 3.12 -10.16 -1.41
N LEU A 30 2.59 -8.97 -1.68
CA LEU A 30 3.32 -7.72 -1.47
C LEU A 30 3.66 -7.48 0.02
N TYR A 31 2.78 -7.87 0.94
CA TYR A 31 3.06 -7.79 2.37
C TYR A 31 4.18 -8.78 2.78
N GLU A 32 4.10 -10.03 2.33
CA GLU A 32 5.11 -11.06 2.59
C GLU A 32 6.48 -10.67 2.01
N ALA A 33 6.50 -9.94 0.88
CA ALA A 33 7.70 -9.36 0.28
C ALA A 33 8.22 -8.08 0.97
N GLY A 34 7.58 -7.62 2.06
CA GLY A 34 7.95 -6.37 2.74
C GLY A 34 7.62 -5.09 1.95
N MET A 35 6.85 -5.20 0.87
CA MET A 35 6.49 -4.11 -0.04
C MET A 35 5.11 -3.50 0.25
N LEU A 36 4.37 -4.01 1.25
CA LEU A 36 3.09 -3.45 1.68
C LEU A 36 3.04 -3.38 3.20
N LYS A 37 2.57 -2.26 3.75
CA LYS A 37 2.32 -2.13 5.20
C LYS A 37 0.97 -2.73 5.58
N MET A 38 0.95 -3.59 6.58
CA MET A 38 -0.30 -4.03 7.20
C MET A 38 -0.82 -2.96 8.17
N PRO A 39 -2.13 -2.62 8.11
CA PRO A 39 -2.73 -1.76 9.13
C PRO A 39 -2.72 -2.44 10.50
N ALA A 40 -2.54 -1.66 11.57
CA ALA A 40 -2.51 -2.16 12.95
C ALA A 40 -3.76 -2.95 13.36
N SER A 41 -4.89 -2.76 12.68
CA SER A 41 -6.12 -3.51 12.96
C SER A 41 -6.16 -4.91 12.34
N GLY A 42 -5.28 -5.24 11.39
CA GLY A 42 -5.20 -6.55 10.71
C GLY A 42 -6.44 -6.96 9.90
N ARG A 43 -7.49 -6.12 9.83
CA ARG A 43 -8.78 -6.47 9.21
C ARG A 43 -8.87 -6.19 7.70
N SER A 44 -7.90 -5.46 7.15
CA SER A 44 -7.93 -4.94 5.78
C SER A 44 -6.51 -4.70 5.32
N TRP A 45 -6.25 -4.89 4.02
CA TRP A 45 -4.98 -4.49 3.40
C TRP A 45 -4.86 -2.98 3.18
N GLN A 46 -5.99 -2.28 3.17
CA GLN A 46 -6.05 -0.83 3.01
C GLN A 46 -5.94 -0.09 4.35
N SER A 47 -5.14 0.98 4.35
CA SER A 47 -4.99 1.95 5.42
C SER A 47 -5.64 3.30 5.04
N ARG A 48 -5.68 4.24 6.00
CA ARG A 48 -6.04 5.63 5.70
C ARG A 48 -4.81 6.41 5.29
N THR A 49 -4.95 7.27 4.29
CA THR A 49 -3.92 8.26 3.95
C THR A 49 -3.70 9.23 5.11
N PRO A 50 -2.54 9.93 5.14
CA PRO A 50 -2.39 11.16 5.91
C PRO A 50 -3.50 12.15 5.53
N ARG A 51 -3.72 13.15 6.38
CA ARG A 51 -4.69 14.21 6.08
C ARG A 51 -4.25 14.98 4.85
N ILE A 52 -5.07 14.94 3.81
CA ILE A 52 -4.79 15.63 2.55
C ILE A 52 -5.35 17.05 2.66
N GLN A 53 -4.47 18.03 2.88
CA GLN A 53 -4.87 19.41 3.20
C GLN A 53 -5.74 20.05 2.11
N HIS A 54 -5.35 19.93 0.84
CA HIS A 54 -6.09 20.47 -0.31
C HIS A 54 -7.42 19.75 -0.59
N MET A 55 -7.71 18.66 0.12
CA MET A 55 -9.00 17.96 0.09
C MET A 55 -9.75 18.13 1.41
N ASN A 56 -9.70 19.31 2.03
CA ASN A 56 -10.36 19.59 3.31
C ASN A 56 -9.97 18.60 4.42
N ASN A 57 -8.67 18.30 4.53
CA ASN A 57 -8.11 17.34 5.49
C ASN A 57 -8.69 15.92 5.39
N ARG A 58 -9.28 15.55 4.25
CA ARG A 58 -9.85 14.22 4.02
C ARG A 58 -8.76 13.15 4.10
N GLN A 59 -9.16 11.98 4.59
CA GLN A 59 -8.36 10.75 4.53
C GLN A 59 -9.04 9.77 3.58
N LEU A 60 -8.29 9.25 2.62
CA LEU A 60 -8.77 8.26 1.67
C LEU A 60 -8.37 6.86 2.14
N ARG A 61 -9.07 5.84 1.65
CA ARG A 61 -8.61 4.45 1.78
C ARG A 61 -7.61 4.15 0.68
N ALA A 62 -6.46 3.56 1.03
CA ALA A 62 -5.38 3.27 0.10
C ALA A 62 -4.52 2.10 0.59
N TYR A 63 -3.80 1.46 -0.31
CA TYR A 63 -2.74 0.50 -0.03
C TYR A 63 -1.44 1.27 0.22
N ALA A 64 -0.78 1.04 1.36
CA ALA A 64 0.46 1.72 1.71
C ALA A 64 1.66 0.88 1.23
N VAL A 65 2.03 1.06 -0.03
CA VAL A 65 3.09 0.33 -0.73
C VAL A 65 4.45 0.94 -0.39
N LEU A 66 5.44 0.10 -0.11
CA LEU A 66 6.80 0.50 0.21
C LEU A 66 7.67 0.32 -1.02
N LEU A 67 8.32 1.40 -1.44
CA LEU A 67 9.46 1.31 -2.33
C LEU A 67 10.68 1.00 -1.47
N VAL A 68 11.08 -0.27 -1.52
CA VAL A 68 12.28 -0.77 -0.87
C VAL A 68 13.45 -0.58 -1.85
N ASP A 69 14.60 -0.20 -1.32
CA ASP A 69 15.83 -0.07 -2.10
C ASP A 69 16.52 -1.44 -2.15
N ASP A 70 16.57 -2.06 -3.33
CA ASP A 70 17.17 -3.38 -3.56
C ASP A 70 18.70 -3.39 -3.35
N SER A 71 19.34 -2.24 -3.12
CA SER A 71 20.78 -2.15 -2.89
C SER A 71 21.25 -2.51 -1.47
N LYS A 72 20.34 -2.91 -0.57
CA LYS A 72 20.68 -3.51 0.73
C LYS A 72 20.50 -5.03 0.70
N PRO A 73 21.57 -5.83 0.70
CA PRO A 73 21.47 -7.23 1.11
C PRO A 73 21.15 -7.30 2.62
N GLU A 74 20.46 -8.39 3.01
CA GLU A 74 20.00 -8.72 4.37
C GLU A 74 21.06 -8.59 5.46
#